data_AF-U4UBB9-F1
#
_entry.id   AF-U4UBB9-F1
#
_cell.length_a   1.000
_cell.length_b   1.000
_cell.length_c   1.000
_cell.angle_alpha   90.00
_cell.angle_beta   90.00
_cell.angle_gamma   90.00
#
_symmetry.space_group_name_H-M   'P 1'
#
loop_
_entity.id
_entity.type
_entity.pdbx_description
1 polymer ?
#
loop_
_entity_poly.entity_id
_entity_poly.type
_entity_poly.pdbx_seq_one_letter_code
_entity_poly.pdbx_strand_id
1 'polypeptide(L)'
;MVSLTLRFYWPKMIHDIEQFVNSCEICQKNKYDSNPPIIKFKLTPTTSRPFEQIHAFEQLLENFCKLYKIELHYGTSKNSNSNSPVERFHSTLIEHYRCLKSKNIRYTPEQLIWSVEE
;
A
#
# COMPACT_ATOMS: atom_id res chain seq x y z
N MET A 1 -24.91 12.23 22.62
CA MET A 1 -25.69 12.04 21.38
C MET A 1 -26.93 11.23 21.75
N VAL A 2 -28.13 11.81 21.71
CA VAL A 2 -29.35 11.09 22.09
C VAL A 2 -29.87 10.35 20.86
N SER A 3 -30.02 9.03 20.97
CA SER A 3 -30.60 8.22 19.90
C SER A 3 -32.04 8.64 19.64
N LEU A 4 -32.42 8.82 18.37
CA LEU A 4 -33.81 9.12 17.98
C LEU A 4 -34.81 8.12 18.58
N THR A 5 -34.38 6.87 18.72
CA THR A 5 -35.17 5.76 19.29
C THR A 5 -35.48 5.92 20.77
N LEU A 6 -34.82 6.85 21.48
CA LEU A 6 -35.07 7.11 22.90
C LEU A 6 -36.15 8.17 23.14
N ARG A 7 -36.56 8.92 22.10
CA ARG A 7 -37.49 10.06 22.25
C ARG A 7 -38.73 9.95 21.37
N PHE A 8 -38.65 9.19 20.28
CA PHE A 8 -39.71 9.12 19.28
C PHE A 8 -39.93 7.67 18.83
N TYR A 9 -41.17 7.35 18.46
CA TYR A 9 -41.55 6.06 17.90
C TYR A 9 -42.65 6.26 16.84
N TRP A 10 -42.52 5.57 15.71
CA TRP A 10 -43.58 5.44 14.72
C TRP A 10 -43.47 4.10 13.96
N PRO A 11 -44.55 3.62 13.32
CA PRO A 11 -44.51 2.38 12.54
C PRO A 11 -43.48 2.47 11.43
N LYS A 12 -42.63 1.44 11.29
CA LYS A 12 -41.54 1.36 10.28
C LYS A 12 -40.43 2.42 10.42
N MET A 13 -40.25 3.02 11.60
CA MET A 13 -39.18 4.00 11.87
C MET A 13 -37.77 3.58 11.40
N ILE A 14 -37.38 2.31 11.61
CA ILE A 14 -36.07 1.82 11.17
C ILE A 14 -35.94 1.92 9.64
N HIS A 15 -36.99 1.56 8.90
CA HIS A 15 -37.00 1.61 7.44
C HIS A 15 -36.82 3.04 6.92
N ASP A 16 -37.52 4.01 7.51
CA ASP A 16 -37.42 5.41 7.10
C ASP A 16 -36.03 5.99 7.41
N ILE A 17 -35.44 5.61 8.54
CA ILE A 17 -34.07 5.98 8.90
C ILE A 17 -33.07 5.37 7.90
N GLU A 18 -33.20 4.09 7.58
CA GLU A 18 -32.37 3.43 6.58
C GLU A 18 -32.49 4.10 5.21
N GLN A 19 -33.71 4.40 4.76
CA GLN A 19 -33.97 5.10 3.51
C GLN A 19 -33.33 6.49 3.51
N PHE A 20 -33.46 7.26 4.59
CA PHE A 20 -32.82 8.56 4.73
C PHE A 20 -31.29 8.44 4.65
N VAL A 21 -30.70 7.54 5.42
CA VAL A 21 -29.24 7.34 5.42
C VAL A 21 -28.73 6.88 4.06
N ASN A 22 -29.44 5.98 3.39
CA ASN A 22 -29.11 5.48 2.05
C ASN A 22 -29.23 6.56 0.97
N SER A 23 -30.18 7.49 1.11
CA SER A 23 -30.38 8.60 0.17
C SER A 23 -29.50 9.83 0.44
N CYS A 24 -28.91 9.96 1.64
CA CYS A 24 -28.13 11.12 2.04
C CYS A 24 -26.69 11.06 1.50
N GLU A 25 -26.34 11.94 0.55
CA GLU A 25 -25.00 12.00 -0.04
C GLU A 25 -23.88 12.19 0.99
N ILE A 26 -24.10 13.02 2.02
CA ILE A 26 -23.09 13.32 3.04
C ILE A 26 -22.79 12.05 3.86
N CYS A 27 -23.83 11.28 4.20
CA CYS A 27 -23.68 10.02 4.89
C CYS A 27 -22.96 9.00 4.01
N GLN A 28 -23.33 8.89 2.73
CA GLN A 28 -22.72 7.94 1.80
C GLN A 28 -21.25 8.23 1.51
N LYS A 29 -20.86 9.51 1.39
CA LYS A 29 -19.46 9.92 1.15
C LYS A 29 -18.54 9.72 2.36
N ASN A 30 -19.08 9.87 3.58
CA ASN A 30 -18.30 9.82 4.82
C ASN A 30 -18.35 8.47 5.54
N LYS A 31 -19.34 7.62 5.25
CA LYS A 31 -19.35 6.25 5.76
C LYS A 31 -18.31 5.43 5.01
N TYR A 32 -17.50 4.68 5.76
CA TYR A 32 -16.65 3.65 5.17
C TYR A 32 -17.53 2.56 4.54
N ASP A 33 -17.06 1.99 3.43
CA ASP A 33 -17.70 0.83 2.83
C ASP A 33 -17.63 -0.34 3.83
N SER A 34 -18.78 -0.85 4.24
CA SER A 34 -18.88 -1.97 5.19
C SER A 34 -18.61 -3.32 4.51
N ASN A 35 -18.61 -3.36 3.17
CA ASN A 35 -18.27 -4.53 2.36
C ASN A 35 -17.22 -4.15 1.31
N PRO A 36 -16.01 -3.71 1.72
CA PRO A 36 -14.98 -3.35 0.77
C PRO A 36 -14.64 -4.56 -0.11
N PRO A 37 -14.38 -4.37 -1.41
CA PRO A 37 -14.03 -5.46 -2.30
C PRO A 37 -12.78 -6.17 -1.78
N ILE A 38 -12.90 -7.47 -1.50
CA ILE A 38 -11.77 -8.31 -1.12
C ILE A 38 -10.88 -8.46 -2.35
N ILE A 39 -9.78 -7.70 -2.38
CA ILE A 39 -8.77 -7.81 -3.43
C ILE A 39 -8.09 -9.18 -3.26
N LYS A 40 -8.44 -10.14 -4.13
CA LYS A 40 -7.74 -11.41 -4.21
C LYS A 40 -6.35 -11.17 -4.77
N PHE A 41 -5.31 -11.42 -3.96
CA PHE A 41 -3.94 -11.34 -4.42
C PHE A 41 -3.70 -12.42 -5.49
N LYS A 42 -3.33 -12.00 -6.70
CA LYS A 42 -2.61 -12.90 -7.60
C LYS A 42 -1.19 -12.99 -7.08
N LEU A 43 -0.81 -14.16 -6.59
CA LEU A 43 0.60 -14.44 -6.30
C LEU A 43 1.37 -14.23 -7.60
N THR A 44 2.38 -13.35 -7.56
CA THR A 44 3.37 -13.28 -8.63
C THR A 44 4.17 -14.58 -8.60
N PRO A 45 4.37 -15.26 -9.75
CA PRO A 45 5.15 -16.47 -9.78
C PRO A 45 6.56 -16.19 -9.23
N THR A 46 7.07 -17.11 -8.41
CA THR A 46 8.46 -17.05 -7.97
C THR A 46 9.34 -17.30 -9.18
N THR A 47 10.24 -16.36 -9.48
CA THR A 47 11.22 -16.50 -10.54
C THR A 47 12.10 -17.73 -10.30
N SER A 48 12.34 -18.48 -11.36
CA SER A 48 13.18 -19.69 -11.33
C SER A 48 14.65 -19.38 -11.58
N ARG A 49 14.95 -18.22 -12.18
CA ARG A 49 16.31 -17.81 -12.56
C ARG A 49 16.60 -16.37 -12.16
N PRO A 50 17.88 -16.03 -11.85
CA PRO A 50 18.29 -14.64 -11.67
C PRO A 50 17.93 -13.79 -12.90
N PHE A 51 17.55 -12.53 -12.66
CA PHE A 51 17.20 -11.53 -13.68
C PHE A 51 15.94 -11.82 -14.53
N GLU A 52 15.16 -12.85 -14.20
CA GLU A 52 13.89 -13.15 -14.86
C GLU A 52 12.81 -12.10 -14.55
N GLN A 53 12.84 -11.52 -13.35
CA GLN A 53 11.96 -10.43 -12.94
C GLN A 53 12.74 -9.46 -12.05
N ILE A 54 12.63 -8.17 -12.35
CA ILE A 54 13.23 -7.09 -11.55
C ILE A 54 12.10 -6.17 -11.12
N HIS A 55 12.03 -5.88 -9.83
CA HIS A 55 11.09 -4.90 -9.30
C HIS A 55 11.80 -3.58 -9.04
N ALA A 56 11.26 -2.49 -9.57
CA ALA A 56 11.81 -1.14 -9.41
C ALA A 56 10.68 -0.13 -9.15
N PHE A 57 11.03 1.01 -8.53
CA PHE A 57 10.07 2.05 -8.16
C PHE A 57 10.10 3.29 -9.06
N GLU A 58 11.00 3.36 -10.05
CA GLU A 58 11.29 4.61 -10.75
C GLU A 58 10.77 4.65 -12.19
N GLN A 59 10.04 5.72 -12.52
CA GLN A 59 9.38 5.92 -13.82
C GLN A 59 10.37 6.23 -14.96
N LEU A 60 11.62 6.62 -14.65
CA LEU A 60 12.62 7.00 -15.64
C LEU A 60 13.04 5.84 -16.58
N LEU A 61 12.77 4.60 -16.16
CA LEU A 61 13.22 3.40 -16.87
C LEU A 61 12.34 3.01 -18.08
N GLU A 62 11.20 3.66 -18.31
CA GLU A 62 10.26 3.22 -19.35
C GLU A 62 10.88 3.21 -20.75
N ASN A 63 11.59 4.27 -21.12
CA ASN A 63 12.25 4.37 -22.42
C ASN A 63 13.41 3.38 -22.56
N PHE A 64 14.14 3.13 -21.47
CA PHE A 64 15.21 2.14 -21.44
C PHE A 64 14.64 0.73 -21.63
N CYS A 65 13.61 0.35 -20.87
CA CYS A 65 12.97 -0.94 -20.98
C CYS A 65 12.39 -1.18 -22.39
N LYS A 66 11.76 -0.16 -23.00
CA LYS A 66 11.28 -0.25 -24.38
C LYS A 66 12.43 -0.49 -25.38
N LEU A 67 13.54 0.24 -25.24
CA LEU A 67 14.70 0.10 -26.13
C LEU A 67 15.29 -1.31 -26.08
N TYR A 68 15.42 -1.88 -24.88
CA TYR A 68 15.99 -3.20 -24.67
C TYR A 68 14.97 -4.35 -24.70
N LYS A 69 13.72 -4.05 -25.07
CA LYS A 69 12.62 -5.03 -25.14
C LYS A 69 12.39 -5.78 -23.81
N ILE A 70 12.54 -5.06 -22.70
CA ILE A 70 12.21 -5.53 -21.36
C ILE A 70 10.73 -5.29 -21.13
N GLU A 71 9.99 -6.33 -20.77
CA GLU A 71 8.57 -6.24 -20.46
C GLU A 71 8.35 -5.47 -19.15
N LEU A 72 7.44 -4.50 -19.17
CA LEU A 72 7.10 -3.68 -18.01
C LEU A 72 5.77 -4.14 -17.40
N HIS A 73 5.81 -4.49 -16.11
CA HIS A 73 4.62 -4.78 -15.32
C HIS A 73 4.43 -3.69 -14.27
N TYR A 74 3.24 -3.08 -14.26
CA TYR A 74 2.88 -2.06 -13.29
C TYR A 74 2.00 -2.64 -12.18
N GLY A 75 2.30 -2.25 -10.94
CA GLY A 75 1.41 -2.51 -9.80
C GLY A 75 0.08 -1.75 -9.94
N THR A 76 -0.95 -2.23 -9.24
CA THR A 76 -2.25 -1.54 -9.22
C THR A 76 -2.13 -0.21 -8.49
N SER A 77 -2.69 0.86 -9.07
CA SER A 77 -2.71 2.19 -8.44
C SER A 77 -3.35 2.14 -7.04
N LYS A 78 -2.77 2.90 -6.10
CA LYS A 78 -3.20 2.98 -4.69
C LYS A 78 -3.25 1.62 -3.96
N ASN A 79 -2.51 0.63 -4.44
CA ASN A 79 -2.40 -0.68 -3.80
C ASN A 79 -0.91 -1.02 -3.56
N SER A 80 -0.37 -0.57 -2.42
CA SER A 80 1.03 -0.83 -2.04
C SER A 80 1.37 -2.32 -1.95
N ASN A 81 0.38 -3.18 -1.70
CA ASN A 81 0.58 -4.62 -1.66
C ASN A 81 0.91 -5.23 -3.04
N SER A 82 0.62 -4.53 -4.14
CA SER A 82 0.95 -5.02 -5.48
C SER A 82 2.47 -5.10 -5.74
N ASN A 83 3.29 -4.37 -4.97
CA ASN A 83 4.74 -4.43 -5.02
C ASN A 83 5.36 -4.86 -3.67
N SER A 84 4.64 -5.71 -2.92
CA SER A 84 5.01 -6.11 -1.55
C SER A 84 6.46 -6.61 -1.38
N PRO A 85 7.07 -7.37 -2.32
CA PRO A 85 8.47 -7.79 -2.20
C PRO A 85 9.44 -6.63 -2.01
N VAL A 86 9.27 -5.53 -2.75
CA VAL A 86 10.19 -4.38 -2.64
C VAL A 86 9.90 -3.55 -1.41
N GLU A 87 8.63 -3.38 -1.03
CA GLU A 87 8.26 -2.68 0.20
C GLU A 87 8.82 -3.38 1.44
N ARG A 88 8.76 -4.73 1.46
CA ARG A 88 9.38 -5.55 2.51
C ARG A 88 10.88 -5.39 2.52
N PHE A 89 11.52 -5.46 1.34
CA PHE A 89 12.96 -5.26 1.22
C PHE A 89 13.41 -3.87 1.70
N HIS A 90 12.67 -2.81 1.33
CA HIS A 90 12.95 -1.45 1.77
C HIS A 90 12.87 -1.32 3.29
N SER A 91 11.85 -1.93 3.91
CA SER A 91 11.72 -1.98 5.38
C SER A 91 12.91 -2.69 6.04
N THR A 92 13.36 -3.81 5.48
CA THR A 92 14.55 -4.54 5.95
C THR A 92 15.82 -3.70 5.83
N LEU A 93 16.04 -3.02 4.70
CA LEU A 93 17.19 -2.13 4.51
C LEU A 93 17.20 -0.97 5.52
N ILE A 94 16.05 -0.33 5.72
CA ILE A 94 15.91 0.75 6.70
C ILE A 94 16.29 0.26 8.10
N GLU A 95 15.82 -0.93 8.48
CA GLU A 95 16.10 -1.46 9.82
C GLU A 95 17.58 -1.80 10.01
N HIS A 96 18.21 -2.43 9.01
CA HIS A 96 19.65 -2.64 9.02
C HIS A 96 20.42 -1.32 9.10
N TYR A 97 20.04 -0.32 8.31
CA TYR A 97 20.64 1.01 8.36
C TYR A 97 20.49 1.65 9.74
N ARG A 98 19.30 1.59 10.36
CA ARG A 98 19.07 2.12 11.72
C ARG A 98 19.97 1.46 12.75
N CYS A 99 20.09 0.13 12.70
CA CYS A 99 20.96 -0.64 13.57
C CYS A 99 22.46 -0.32 13.36
N LEU A 100 22.88 -0.08 12.12
CA LEU A 100 24.26 0.35 11.82
C LEU A 100 24.53 1.78 12.29
N LYS A 101 23.60 2.69 12.03
CA LYS A 101 23.70 4.10 12.42
C LYS A 101 23.69 4.30 13.93
N SER A 102 22.96 3.47 14.69
CA SER A 102 22.96 3.53 16.16
C SER A 102 24.31 3.14 16.76
N LYS A 103 25.04 2.22 16.13
CA LYS A 103 26.40 1.84 16.53
C LYS A 103 27.45 2.87 16.09
N ASN A 104 27.20 3.54 14.97
CA ASN A 104 28.14 4.44 14.30
C ASN A 104 27.56 5.85 14.12
N ILE A 105 27.17 6.48 15.23
CA ILE A 105 26.41 7.75 15.24
C ILE A 105 27.11 8.86 14.45
N ARG A 106 28.46 8.91 14.51
CA ARG A 106 29.27 9.95 13.88
C ARG A 106 29.48 9.79 12.37
N TYR A 107 29.23 8.60 11.83
CA TYR A 107 29.49 8.28 10.42
C TYR A 107 28.35 8.80 9.54
N THR A 108 28.67 9.41 8.41
CA THR A 108 27.64 9.78 7.42
C THR A 108 27.09 8.52 6.73
N PRO A 109 25.92 8.58 6.07
CA PRO A 109 25.38 7.45 5.33
C PRO A 109 26.38 6.87 4.30
N GLU A 110 27.11 7.73 3.60
CA GLU A 110 28.12 7.33 2.61
C GLU A 110 29.25 6.56 3.28
N GLN A 111 29.75 7.08 4.41
CA GLN A 111 30.80 6.41 5.16
C GLN A 111 30.34 5.02 5.64
N LEU A 112 29.07 4.86 6.01
CA LEU A 112 28.52 3.57 6.43
C LEU A 112 28.36 2.57 5.28
N ILE A 113 28.04 3.06 4.07
CA ILE A 113 27.87 2.22 2.87
C ILE A 113 29.22 1.72 2.38
N TRP A 114 30.24 2.59 2.39
CA TRP A 114 31.56 2.29 1.84
C TRP A 114 32.57 1.78 2.88
N SER A 115 32.24 1.76 4.18
CA SER A 115 33.12 1.26 5.25
C SER A 115 33.32 -0.27 5.30
N VAL A 116 32.77 -1.02 4.35
CA VAL A 116 32.76 -2.51 4.34
C VAL A 116 33.84 -3.09 3.40
N GLU A 117 34.74 -2.26 2.86
CA GLU A 117 35.77 -2.70 1.89
C GLU A 117 37.13 -3.12 2.51
N GLU A 118 37.24 -3.34 3.83
CA GLU A 118 38.40 -3.97 4.48
C GLU A 118 38.05 -5.32 5.11
#